data_AF-A0A956BWC0-F1
#
_entry.id   AF-A0A956BWC0-F1
#
_cell.length_a   1.000
_cell.length_b   1.000
_cell.length_c   1.000
_cell.angle_alpha   90.00
_cell.angle_beta   90.00
_cell.angle_gamma   90.00
#
_symmetry.space_group_name_H-M   'P 1'
#
loop_
_entity.id
_entity.type
_entity.pdbx_description
1 polymer ?
#
loop_
_entity_poly.entity_id
_entity_poly.type
_entity_poly.pdbx_seq_one_letter_code
_entity_poly.pdbx_strand_id
1 'polypeptide(L)'
;MPPSYRSGTPAPLLVLLHGFGANGDVQSAYLGLEAAVDEAGVLYVHPDGTENRIGKRFWNATDACCAGPISNDVDDSAYLAAVIAKVRSQYDVDPRRIYVTGHSNGGFMSYRMACDHADLVAAVASIEGATFADPDDCSPSEPVAALQIHGTADKTIRYDGGKIAGA
;
A
#
# COMPACT_ATOMS: atom_id res chain seq x y z
N MET A 1 0.69 9.12 -15.17
CA MET A 1 0.67 10.59 -14.95
C MET A 1 -0.60 11.11 -15.59
N PRO A 2 -1.44 11.87 -14.88
CA PRO A 2 -2.74 12.27 -15.39
C PRO A 2 -2.59 13.34 -16.49
N PRO A 3 -3.44 13.34 -17.54
CA PRO A 3 -3.39 14.34 -18.62
C PRO A 3 -3.54 15.79 -18.13
N SER A 4 -4.15 15.99 -16.96
CA SER A 4 -4.37 17.28 -16.31
C SER A 4 -3.17 17.80 -15.53
N TYR A 5 -2.11 17.01 -15.30
CA TYR A 5 -0.94 17.43 -14.53
C TYR A 5 -0.24 18.63 -15.18
N ARG A 6 0.09 19.65 -14.38
CA ARG A 6 0.85 20.84 -14.80
C ARG A 6 1.87 21.15 -13.71
N SER A 7 3.14 21.33 -14.09
CA SER A 7 4.15 21.78 -13.13
C SER A 7 3.80 23.17 -12.58
N GLY A 8 4.13 23.41 -11.32
CA GLY A 8 3.70 24.55 -10.52
C GLY A 8 2.31 24.37 -9.87
N THR A 9 1.58 23.30 -10.18
CA THR A 9 0.27 23.00 -9.56
C THR A 9 0.34 21.67 -8.81
N PRO A 10 0.46 21.68 -7.46
CA PRO A 10 0.57 20.46 -6.67
C PRO A 10 -0.61 19.49 -6.87
N ALA A 11 -0.30 18.28 -7.30
CA ALA A 11 -1.26 17.20 -7.55
C ALA A 11 -1.28 16.19 -6.38
N PRO A 12 -2.42 15.54 -6.11
CA PRO A 12 -2.46 14.41 -5.19
C PRO A 12 -1.65 13.22 -5.75
N LEU A 13 -1.16 12.35 -4.87
CA LEU A 13 -0.43 11.13 -5.21
C LEU A 13 -1.16 9.90 -4.65
N LEU A 14 -1.37 8.89 -5.48
CA LEU A 14 -1.82 7.56 -5.09
C LEU A 14 -0.72 6.53 -5.37
N VAL A 15 -0.29 5.83 -4.33
CA VAL A 15 0.61 4.68 -4.40
C VAL A 15 -0.24 3.40 -4.32
N LEU A 16 -0.22 2.58 -5.38
CA LEU A 16 -0.89 1.29 -5.41
C LEU A 16 0.10 0.14 -5.14
N LEU A 17 -0.21 -0.68 -4.14
CA LEU A 17 0.59 -1.80 -3.68
C LEU A 17 -0.03 -3.13 -4.12
N HIS A 18 0.80 -3.97 -4.75
CA HIS A 18 0.37 -5.26 -5.28
C HIS A 18 0.19 -6.34 -4.20
N GLY A 19 -0.67 -7.33 -4.47
CA GLY A 19 -0.79 -8.55 -3.66
C GLY A 19 0.43 -9.48 -3.75
N PHE A 20 0.51 -10.47 -2.87
CA PHE A 20 1.65 -11.40 -2.83
C PHE A 20 1.80 -12.17 -4.15
N GLY A 21 3.00 -12.19 -4.71
CA GLY A 21 3.34 -12.87 -5.97
C GLY A 21 2.93 -12.13 -7.24
N ALA A 22 2.26 -10.98 -7.15
CA ALA A 22 1.94 -10.11 -8.27
C ALA A 22 3.04 -9.04 -8.50
N ASN A 23 2.75 -8.02 -9.29
CA ASN A 23 3.59 -6.84 -9.48
C ASN A 23 2.68 -5.60 -9.66
N GLY A 24 3.27 -4.41 -9.72
CA GLY A 24 2.53 -3.15 -9.80
C GLY A 24 1.60 -3.07 -11.01
N ASP A 25 2.08 -3.46 -12.20
CA ASP A 25 1.30 -3.40 -13.45
C ASP A 25 0.09 -4.35 -13.42
N VAL A 26 0.30 -5.58 -12.92
CA VAL A 26 -0.76 -6.58 -12.75
C VAL A 26 -1.80 -6.08 -11.74
N GLN A 27 -1.36 -5.44 -10.66
CA GLN A 27 -2.29 -4.89 -9.68
C GLN A 27 -3.09 -3.70 -10.24
N SER A 28 -2.44 -2.82 -11.00
CA SER A 28 -3.10 -1.69 -11.66
C SER A 28 -4.19 -2.19 -12.61
N ALA A 29 -3.86 -3.17 -13.45
CA ALA A 29 -4.82 -3.79 -14.37
C ALA A 29 -5.96 -4.49 -13.63
N TYR A 30 -5.68 -5.16 -12.50
CA TYR A 30 -6.68 -5.84 -11.68
C TYR A 30 -7.70 -4.87 -11.06
N LEU A 31 -7.25 -3.74 -10.51
CA LEU A 31 -8.15 -2.75 -9.91
C LEU A 31 -8.77 -1.77 -10.93
N GLY A 32 -8.14 -1.58 -12.08
CA GLY A 32 -8.68 -0.76 -13.17
C GLY A 32 -8.86 0.72 -12.80
N LEU A 33 -8.00 1.28 -11.94
CA LEU A 33 -8.16 2.64 -11.41
C LEU A 33 -7.68 3.75 -12.36
N GLU A 34 -7.00 3.42 -13.46
CA GLU A 34 -6.31 4.38 -14.34
C GLU A 34 -7.22 5.51 -14.82
N ALA A 35 -8.41 5.20 -15.32
CA ALA A 35 -9.35 6.22 -15.78
C ALA A 35 -9.81 7.16 -14.64
N ALA A 36 -10.04 6.60 -13.45
CA ALA A 36 -10.51 7.35 -12.29
C ALA A 36 -9.42 8.27 -11.72
N VAL A 37 -8.16 7.82 -11.68
CA VAL A 37 -7.03 8.66 -11.23
C VAL A 37 -6.73 9.77 -12.25
N ASP A 38 -6.87 9.49 -13.54
CA ASP A 38 -6.70 10.49 -14.59
C ASP A 38 -7.77 11.58 -14.52
N GLU A 39 -9.05 11.19 -14.38
CA GLU A 39 -10.17 12.13 -14.19
C GLU A 39 -10.00 12.97 -12.92
N ALA A 40 -9.53 12.36 -11.84
CA ALA A 40 -9.27 13.05 -10.57
C ALA A 40 -7.98 13.88 -10.56
N GLY A 41 -7.16 13.82 -11.62
CA GLY A 41 -5.88 14.54 -11.69
C GLY A 41 -4.84 14.06 -10.66
N VAL A 42 -4.84 12.76 -10.37
CA VAL A 42 -3.99 12.12 -9.37
C VAL A 42 -2.74 11.55 -10.03
N LEU A 43 -1.56 11.90 -9.50
CA LEU A 43 -0.32 11.18 -9.83
C LEU A 43 -0.44 9.75 -9.29
N TYR A 44 -0.17 8.78 -10.13
CA TYR A 44 -0.42 7.37 -9.83
C TYR A 44 0.84 6.56 -10.06
N VAL A 45 1.26 5.82 -9.04
CA VAL A 45 2.46 4.98 -9.06
C VAL A 45 2.14 3.62 -8.46
N HIS A 46 2.70 2.56 -9.05
CA HIS A 46 2.50 1.18 -8.62
C HIS A 46 3.88 0.48 -8.58
N PRO A 47 4.67 0.68 -7.51
CA PRO A 47 6.00 0.09 -7.40
C PRO A 47 5.93 -1.43 -7.19
N ASP A 48 7.06 -2.08 -7.47
CA ASP A 48 7.26 -3.51 -7.19
C ASP A 48 7.98 -3.71 -5.85
N GLY A 49 7.47 -4.65 -5.05
CA GLY A 49 8.19 -5.20 -3.90
C GLY A 49 9.28 -6.17 -4.35
N THR A 50 10.20 -6.51 -3.43
CA THR A 50 11.31 -7.44 -3.74
C THR A 50 10.83 -8.88 -3.89
N GLU A 51 11.58 -9.70 -4.64
CA GLU A 51 11.32 -11.14 -4.72
C GLU A 51 11.89 -11.87 -3.50
N ASN A 52 11.08 -12.73 -2.89
CA ASN A 52 11.54 -13.63 -1.85
C ASN A 52 12.29 -14.85 -2.41
N ARG A 53 12.72 -15.76 -1.52
CA ARG A 53 13.51 -16.95 -1.87
C ARG A 53 12.83 -17.94 -2.81
N ILE A 54 11.50 -17.84 -3.00
CA ILE A 54 10.73 -18.67 -3.92
C ILE A 54 10.30 -17.91 -5.18
N GLY A 55 10.92 -16.76 -5.47
CA GLY A 55 10.67 -15.96 -6.67
C GLY A 55 9.30 -15.27 -6.67
N LYS A 56 8.73 -14.99 -5.49
CA LYS A 56 7.48 -14.24 -5.38
C LYS A 56 7.77 -12.84 -4.86
N ARG A 57 7.35 -11.82 -5.62
CA ARG A 57 7.34 -10.44 -5.14
C ARG A 57 6.41 -10.32 -3.95
N PHE A 58 6.80 -9.56 -2.95
CA PHE A 58 5.99 -9.38 -1.75
C PHE A 58 6.33 -8.07 -1.06
N TRP A 59 5.50 -7.72 -0.08
CA TRP A 59 5.77 -6.69 0.91
C TRP A 59 5.99 -7.35 2.26
N ASN A 60 7.10 -7.02 2.92
CA ASN A 60 7.32 -7.27 4.33
C ASN A 60 6.43 -6.34 5.15
N ALA A 61 5.12 -6.64 5.15
CA ALA A 61 4.08 -5.76 5.65
C ALA A 61 3.96 -5.83 7.18
N THR A 62 3.33 -6.86 7.72
CA THR A 62 3.09 -6.97 9.17
C THR A 62 3.40 -8.40 9.62
N ASP A 63 3.42 -8.63 10.92
CA ASP A 63 3.52 -9.96 11.51
C ASP A 63 2.29 -10.86 11.18
N ALA A 64 1.14 -10.27 10.85
CA ALA A 64 -0.08 -10.97 10.46
C ALA A 64 -0.02 -11.60 9.06
N CYS A 65 0.74 -11.01 8.13
CA CYS A 65 0.81 -11.44 6.72
C CYS A 65 1.92 -10.69 5.98
N CYS A 66 2.53 -11.23 4.93
CA CYS A 66 2.53 -12.59 4.39
C CYS A 66 3.99 -12.99 4.12
N ALA A 67 4.92 -12.37 4.85
CA ALA A 67 6.34 -12.60 4.73
C ALA A 67 6.75 -13.90 5.44
N GLY A 68 6.18 -14.17 6.62
CA GLY A 68 6.46 -15.38 7.40
C GLY A 68 7.96 -15.65 7.55
N PRO A 69 8.41 -16.93 7.65
CA PRO A 69 9.84 -17.26 7.66
C PRO A 69 10.55 -17.03 6.32
N ILE A 70 9.81 -16.60 5.28
CA ILE A 70 10.29 -16.31 3.94
C ILE A 70 10.73 -14.84 3.82
N SER A 71 10.52 -14.04 4.88
CA SER A 71 11.02 -12.68 4.98
C SER A 71 12.54 -12.65 4.81
N ASN A 72 13.00 -11.91 3.82
CA ASN A 72 14.30 -11.27 3.87
C ASN A 72 14.19 -10.07 4.86
N ASP A 73 15.29 -9.60 5.44
CA ASP A 73 15.30 -8.43 6.35
C ASP A 73 15.04 -7.11 5.58
N VAL A 74 14.12 -7.12 4.61
CA VAL A 74 13.81 -5.98 3.76
C VAL A 74 12.83 -5.05 4.47
N ASP A 75 13.18 -3.77 4.48
CA ASP A 75 12.32 -2.72 5.01
C ASP A 75 11.54 -2.04 3.88
N ASP A 76 10.40 -2.64 3.54
CA ASP A 76 9.52 -2.12 2.50
C ASP A 76 8.85 -0.80 2.90
N SER A 77 8.74 -0.49 4.19
CA SER A 77 8.19 0.80 4.65
C SER A 77 9.15 1.93 4.28
N ALA A 78 10.43 1.80 4.63
CA ALA A 78 11.47 2.75 4.24
C ALA A 78 11.59 2.87 2.71
N TYR A 79 11.48 1.76 1.98
CA TYR A 79 11.47 1.78 0.52
C TYR A 79 10.31 2.59 -0.06
N LEU A 80 9.08 2.38 0.41
CA LEU A 80 7.91 3.10 -0.09
C LEU A 80 7.96 4.59 0.27
N ALA A 81 8.46 4.94 1.45
CA ALA A 81 8.75 6.33 1.80
C ALA A 81 9.77 6.96 0.83
N ALA A 82 10.80 6.21 0.44
CA ALA A 82 11.78 6.65 -0.56
C ALA A 82 11.18 6.77 -1.97
N VAL A 83 10.26 5.90 -2.37
CA VAL A 83 9.50 6.01 -3.63
C VAL A 83 8.69 7.30 -3.64
N ILE A 84 7.95 7.60 -2.56
CA ILE A 84 7.19 8.85 -2.41
C ILE A 84 8.13 10.05 -2.50
N ALA A 85 9.26 10.04 -1.78
CA ALA A 85 10.25 11.11 -1.83
C ALA A 85 10.82 11.31 -3.25
N LYS A 86 11.07 10.22 -3.99
CA LYS A 86 11.54 10.26 -5.37
C LYS A 86 10.52 10.88 -6.32
N VAL A 87 9.24 10.54 -6.19
CA VAL A 87 8.16 11.16 -6.97
C VAL A 87 8.08 12.65 -6.66
N ARG A 88 8.12 13.03 -5.38
CA ARG A 88 8.11 14.43 -4.93
C ARG A 88 9.31 15.25 -5.40
N SER A 89 10.46 14.61 -5.67
CA SER A 89 11.62 15.30 -6.23
C SER A 89 11.51 15.56 -7.73
N GLN A 90 10.55 14.93 -8.42
CA GLN A 90 10.38 15.00 -9.88
C GLN A 90 9.08 15.69 -10.29
N TYR A 91 8.07 15.66 -9.42
CA TYR A 91 6.73 16.18 -9.68
C TYR A 91 6.23 17.03 -8.51
N ASP A 92 5.41 18.03 -8.82
CA ASP A 92 4.76 18.86 -7.82
C ASP A 92 3.63 18.06 -7.16
N VAL A 93 3.93 17.42 -6.03
CA VAL A 93 2.98 16.65 -5.22
C VAL A 93 2.53 17.49 -4.04
N ASP A 94 1.23 17.50 -3.77
CA ASP A 94 0.68 18.08 -2.55
C ASP A 94 0.99 17.17 -1.35
N PRO A 95 1.82 17.61 -0.39
CA PRO A 95 2.23 16.76 0.74
C PRO A 95 1.06 16.39 1.66
N ARG A 96 -0.09 17.09 1.57
CA ARG A 96 -1.30 16.78 2.35
C ARG A 96 -2.23 15.79 1.65
N ARG A 97 -1.90 15.35 0.43
CA ARG A 97 -2.74 14.46 -0.39
C ARG A 97 -1.93 13.32 -0.98
N ILE A 98 -1.23 12.60 -0.10
CA ILE A 98 -0.52 11.36 -0.43
C ILE A 98 -1.34 10.20 0.14
N TYR A 99 -1.70 9.27 -0.74
CA TYR A 99 -2.56 8.14 -0.41
C TYR A 99 -1.87 6.83 -0.75
N VAL A 100 -2.09 5.80 0.06
CA VAL A 100 -1.59 4.46 -0.18
C VAL A 100 -2.75 3.49 -0.22
N THR A 101 -2.82 2.65 -1.24
CA THR A 101 -3.85 1.61 -1.35
C THR A 101 -3.24 0.30 -1.79
N GLY A 102 -3.86 -0.82 -1.45
CA GLY A 102 -3.39 -2.11 -1.90
C GLY A 102 -4.36 -3.25 -1.64
N HIS A 103 -4.09 -4.37 -2.30
CA HIS A 103 -4.88 -5.60 -2.20
C HIS A 103 -4.11 -6.70 -1.49
N SER A 104 -4.79 -7.50 -0.65
CA SER A 104 -4.20 -8.63 0.07
C SER A 104 -2.93 -8.19 0.81
N ASN A 105 -1.75 -8.77 0.55
CA ASN A 105 -0.46 -8.34 1.13
C ASN A 105 -0.17 -6.83 0.96
N GLY A 106 -0.55 -6.21 -0.17
CA GLY A 106 -0.46 -4.76 -0.34
C GLY A 106 -1.46 -3.97 0.53
N GLY A 107 -2.58 -4.58 0.88
CA GLY A 107 -3.54 -4.04 1.84
C GLY A 107 -3.00 -4.06 3.28
N PHE A 108 -2.23 -5.08 3.66
CA PHE A 108 -1.47 -5.08 4.92
C PHE A 108 -0.39 -3.99 4.92
N MET A 109 0.35 -3.89 3.82
CA MET A 109 1.41 -2.88 3.69
C MET A 109 0.85 -1.45 3.73
N SER A 110 -0.36 -1.24 3.21
CA SER A 110 -1.05 0.05 3.31
C SER A 110 -1.30 0.45 4.76
N TYR A 111 -1.72 -0.47 5.64
CA TYR A 111 -1.82 -0.17 7.07
C TYR A 111 -0.47 0.12 7.70
N ARG A 112 0.57 -0.67 7.40
CA ARG A 112 1.91 -0.37 7.91
C ARG A 112 2.38 1.03 7.51
N MET A 113 2.12 1.47 6.28
CA MET A 113 2.44 2.84 5.86
C MET A 113 1.69 3.91 6.68
N ALA A 114 0.43 3.65 7.08
CA ALA A 114 -0.29 4.55 7.97
C ALA A 114 0.33 4.60 9.38
N CYS A 115 0.78 3.46 9.91
CA CYS A 115 1.38 3.38 11.24
C CYS A 115 2.80 3.98 11.27
N ASP A 116 3.65 3.64 10.31
CA ASP A 116 5.07 4.02 10.26
C ASP A 116 5.27 5.46 9.74
N HIS A 117 4.36 5.96 8.90
CA HIS A 117 4.52 7.20 8.15
C HIS A 117 3.27 8.09 8.19
N ALA A 118 2.65 8.22 9.37
CA ALA A 118 1.47 9.08 9.56
C ALA A 118 1.73 10.56 9.23
N ASP A 119 2.98 11.02 9.30
CA ASP A 119 3.43 12.35 8.90
C ASP A 119 3.55 12.54 7.38
N LEU A 120 3.51 11.44 6.62
CA LEU A 120 3.65 11.42 5.18
C LEU A 120 2.36 11.04 4.44
N VAL A 121 1.55 10.14 5.00
CA VAL A 121 0.38 9.56 4.35
C VAL A 121 -0.90 10.14 4.92
N ALA A 122 -1.70 10.79 4.07
CA ALA A 122 -2.95 11.43 4.46
C ALA A 122 -4.10 10.42 4.65
N ALA A 123 -4.13 9.37 3.84
CA ALA A 123 -5.11 8.30 3.96
C ALA A 123 -4.64 6.99 3.35
N VAL A 124 -5.20 5.88 3.85
CA VAL A 124 -4.96 4.54 3.31
C VAL A 124 -6.26 3.82 3.00
N ALA A 125 -6.22 2.96 1.98
CA ALA A 125 -7.30 2.03 1.67
C ALA A 125 -6.75 0.60 1.57
N SER A 126 -7.30 -0.30 2.39
CA SER A 126 -6.92 -1.70 2.41
C SER A 126 -8.04 -2.55 1.81
N ILE A 127 -7.72 -3.30 0.76
CA ILE A 127 -8.66 -4.19 0.07
C ILE A 127 -8.27 -5.63 0.37
N GLU A 128 -9.12 -6.37 1.07
CA GLU A 128 -8.86 -7.77 1.47
C GLU A 128 -7.53 -7.95 2.23
N GLY A 129 -7.04 -6.87 2.87
CA GLY A 129 -5.93 -6.91 3.82
C GLY A 129 -6.43 -6.76 5.26
N ALA A 130 -5.51 -6.71 6.22
CA ALA A 130 -5.78 -6.34 7.60
C ALA A 130 -4.58 -5.57 8.18
N THR A 131 -4.68 -5.14 9.44
CA THR A 131 -3.57 -4.50 10.17
C THR A 131 -2.65 -5.55 10.82
N PHE A 132 -1.78 -5.12 11.73
CA PHE A 132 -0.95 -5.95 12.60
C PHE A 132 -1.77 -6.99 13.38
N ALA A 133 -1.13 -8.10 13.76
CA ALA A 133 -1.81 -9.13 14.55
C ALA A 133 -2.12 -8.63 15.97
N ASP A 134 -1.21 -7.84 16.55
CA ASP A 134 -1.45 -7.04 17.74
C ASP A 134 -1.79 -5.60 17.32
N PRO A 135 -3.00 -5.08 17.64
CA PRO A 135 -3.34 -3.69 17.32
C PRO A 135 -2.42 -2.66 18.00
N ASP A 136 -1.77 -3.00 19.12
CA ASP A 136 -0.87 -2.10 19.84
C ASP A 136 0.46 -1.87 19.09
N ASP A 137 0.79 -2.72 18.11
CA ASP A 137 1.96 -2.53 17.24
C ASP A 137 1.78 -1.39 16.21
N CYS A 138 0.56 -0.86 16.07
CA CYS A 138 0.28 0.31 15.25
C CYS A 138 0.10 1.56 16.11
N SER A 139 1.13 2.40 16.17
CA SER A 139 1.11 3.67 16.93
C SER A 139 1.47 4.87 16.02
N PRO A 140 0.56 5.30 15.13
CA PRO A 140 0.81 6.44 14.25
C PRO A 140 1.03 7.73 15.05
N SER A 141 1.93 8.59 14.57
CA SER A 141 2.25 9.87 15.21
C SER A 141 1.10 10.89 15.15
N GLU A 142 0.18 10.73 14.19
CA GLU A 142 -1.03 11.53 14.03
C GLU A 142 -2.16 10.71 13.36
N PRO A 143 -3.43 11.17 13.42
CA PRO A 143 -4.53 10.44 12.79
C PRO A 143 -4.40 10.35 11.26
N VAL A 144 -4.45 9.13 10.72
CA VAL A 144 -4.51 8.84 9.28
C VAL A 144 -5.90 8.32 8.94
N ALA A 145 -6.53 8.85 7.88
CA ALA A 145 -7.83 8.33 7.46
C ALA A 145 -7.67 6.92 6.86
N ALA A 146 -8.54 5.99 7.24
CA ALA A 146 -8.46 4.60 6.79
C ALA A 146 -9.79 4.13 6.22
N LEU A 147 -9.72 3.42 5.08
CA LEU A 147 -10.84 2.70 4.48
C LEU A 147 -10.51 1.20 4.42
N GLN A 148 -11.33 0.38 5.07
CA GLN A 148 -11.25 -1.07 4.99
C GLN A 148 -12.32 -1.62 4.04
N ILE A 149 -11.91 -2.37 3.03
CA ILE A 149 -12.80 -3.11 2.12
C ILE A 149 -12.47 -4.58 2.27
N HIS A 150 -13.45 -5.42 2.61
CA HIS A 150 -13.20 -6.84 2.85
C HIS A 150 -14.42 -7.68 2.49
N GLY A 151 -14.22 -8.75 1.72
CA GLY A 151 -15.27 -9.69 1.36
C GLY A 151 -15.63 -10.60 2.53
N THR A 152 -16.91 -10.69 2.91
CA THR A 152 -17.36 -11.54 4.02
C THR A 152 -17.20 -13.05 3.74
N ALA A 153 -16.92 -13.43 2.49
CA ALA A 153 -16.69 -14.79 2.06
C ALA A 153 -15.21 -15.09 1.74
N ASP A 154 -14.28 -14.19 2.08
CA ASP A 154 -12.85 -14.40 1.87
C ASP A 154 -12.35 -15.57 2.74
N LYS A 155 -11.75 -16.55 2.08
CA LYS A 155 -11.21 -17.78 2.68
C LYS A 155 -9.68 -17.73 2.84
N THR A 156 -9.04 -16.73 2.27
CA THR A 156 -7.59 -16.50 2.32
C THR A 156 -7.28 -15.61 3.53
N ILE A 157 -7.85 -14.41 3.54
CA ILE A 157 -7.81 -13.48 4.65
C ILE A 157 -9.22 -13.49 5.23
N ARG A 158 -9.41 -14.05 6.42
CA ARG A 158 -10.76 -14.26 6.93
C ARG A 158 -11.33 -12.93 7.42
N TYR A 159 -12.57 -12.64 7.05
CA TYR A 159 -13.28 -11.42 7.47
C TYR A 159 -13.32 -11.24 9.00
N ASP A 160 -13.58 -12.33 9.73
CA ASP A 160 -13.64 -12.32 11.20
C ASP A 160 -12.26 -12.34 11.88
N GLY A 161 -11.18 -12.23 11.10
CA GLY A 161 -9.80 -12.35 11.57
C GLY A 161 -9.36 -13.78 11.83
N GLY A 162 -8.18 -13.92 12.44
CA GLY A 162 -7.53 -15.19 12.72
C GLY A 162 -6.13 -15.28 12.09
N LYS A 163 -5.46 -16.41 12.29
CA LYS A 163 -4.11 -16.63 11.74
C LYS A 163 -4.19 -17.03 10.26
N ILE A 164 -3.51 -16.25 9.42
CA ILE A 164 -3.23 -16.63 8.03
C ILE A 164 -2.10 -17.66 8.07
N ALA A 165 -2.25 -18.77 7.34
CA ALA A 165 -1.37 -19.95 7.41
C ALA A 165 -1.29 -20.59 8.82
N GLY A 166 -2.46 -20.86 9.42
CA GLY A 166 -2.64 -21.45 10.75
C GLY A 166 -1.63 -22.53 11.17
N ALA A 167 -1.42 -22.62 12.49
CA ALA A 167 -0.60 -23.65 13.13
C ALA A 167 -0.97 -25.08 12.72
#